data_AF-A0A7V3G0S0-F1
#
_entry.id   AF-A0A7V3G0S0-F1
#
_cell.length_a   1.000
_cell.length_b   1.000
_cell.length_c   1.000
_cell.angle_alpha   90.00
_cell.angle_beta   90.00
_cell.angle_gamma   90.00
#
_symmetry.space_group_name_H-M   'P 1'
#
loop_
_entity.id
_entity.type
_entity.pdbx_description
1 polymer ?
#
loop_
_entity_poly.entity_id
_entity_poly.type
_entity_poly.pdbx_seq_one_letter_code
_entity_poly.pdbx_strand_id
1 'polypeptide(L)'
;MIRPCFRLSMLASLMLAAALAAQAPKTNQKPPADTRKDAETKLLKAGTVTGELIQVDAEKKGIRIKVSITYAEPNQGAIQGLANAQRALADAQRRRDIQAIQNASRDIANHQRNLYTVKTEARELTFEAAEECPVRLSSPKEEFDDMGNPKKLTRKEIEEKRDKKDRLFPGEFSDLQPGQWVSVTLVRKKPVKPMKKEETLDENRPKMSKIVILASTPKK
;
A
#
# COMPACT_ATOMS: atom_id res chain seq x y z
N MET A 1 -0.63 50.88 3.24
CA MET A 1 -1.15 50.95 4.63
C MET A 1 -2.53 50.30 4.66
N ILE A 2 -2.63 49.03 5.08
CA ILE A 2 -3.91 48.32 5.27
C ILE A 2 -3.77 47.55 6.59
N ARG A 3 -4.65 47.83 7.55
CA ARG A 3 -4.64 47.27 8.92
C ARG A 3 -5.34 45.91 8.99
N PRO A 4 -4.93 45.02 9.91
CA PRO A 4 -5.59 43.73 10.16
C PRO A 4 -6.73 43.87 11.19
N CYS A 5 -7.88 43.26 10.91
CA CYS A 5 -8.95 43.08 11.90
C CYS A 5 -8.90 41.66 12.46
N PHE A 6 -8.43 41.58 13.70
CA PHE A 6 -8.69 40.52 14.67
C PHE A 6 -10.20 40.24 14.79
N ARG A 7 -10.62 38.97 14.75
CA ARG A 7 -11.79 38.51 15.51
C ARG A 7 -11.52 37.19 16.21
N LEU A 8 -11.32 37.37 17.50
CA LEU A 8 -11.41 36.47 18.63
C LEU A 8 -12.91 36.16 18.89
N SER A 9 -13.32 34.90 18.93
CA SER A 9 -14.53 34.46 19.67
C SER A 9 -14.53 32.92 19.73
N MET A 10 -14.12 32.30 20.84
CA MET A 10 -14.90 31.96 22.05
C MET A 10 -15.96 30.84 21.85
N LEU A 11 -15.68 29.71 22.51
CA LEU A 11 -16.55 28.95 23.41
C LEU A 11 -17.84 28.28 22.88
N ALA A 12 -17.92 26.98 23.19
CA ALA A 12 -18.96 26.34 24.01
C ALA A 12 -19.81 25.23 23.36
N SER A 13 -20.02 24.21 24.21
CA SER A 13 -21.23 23.39 24.33
C SER A 13 -21.28 22.04 23.58
N LEU A 14 -20.59 21.09 24.22
CA LEU A 14 -21.17 19.86 24.78
C LEU A 14 -22.72 19.84 24.83
N MET A 15 -23.36 18.95 24.07
CA MET A 15 -24.66 18.36 24.42
C MET A 15 -24.70 16.92 23.87
N LEU A 16 -24.57 15.97 24.80
CA LEU A 16 -24.69 14.54 24.63
C LEU A 16 -26.16 14.16 24.82
N ALA A 17 -26.90 13.91 23.74
CA ALA A 17 -28.27 13.40 23.80
C ALA A 17 -28.25 11.88 23.60
N ALA A 18 -28.41 11.14 24.70
CA ALA A 18 -28.62 9.70 24.71
C ALA A 18 -30.06 9.37 24.30
N ALA A 19 -30.26 8.90 23.07
CA ALA A 19 -31.52 8.30 22.63
C ALA A 19 -31.53 6.82 23.02
N LEU A 20 -32.26 6.50 24.08
CA LEU A 20 -32.56 5.14 24.52
C LEU A 20 -33.70 4.58 23.64
N ALA A 21 -33.34 3.90 22.55
CA ALA A 21 -34.31 3.22 21.68
C ALA A 21 -34.59 1.80 22.20
N ALA A 22 -35.87 1.55 22.47
CA ALA A 22 -36.44 0.29 22.89
C ALA A 22 -36.09 -0.87 21.93
N GLN A 23 -35.43 -1.91 22.46
CA GLN A 23 -35.26 -3.18 21.77
C GLN A 23 -36.43 -4.11 22.13
N ALA A 24 -37.28 -4.36 21.14
CA ALA A 24 -38.25 -5.45 21.15
C ALA A 24 -37.52 -6.82 21.12
N PRO A 25 -38.00 -7.84 21.86
CA PRO A 25 -37.37 -9.16 21.86
C PRO A 25 -37.61 -9.85 20.52
N LYS A 26 -36.53 -10.06 19.76
CA LYS A 26 -36.57 -10.91 18.56
C LYS A 26 -36.61 -12.37 18.98
N THR A 27 -37.66 -13.03 18.50
CA THR A 27 -37.96 -14.45 18.53
C THR A 27 -36.77 -15.27 18.02
N ASN A 28 -36.34 -16.21 18.86
CA ASN A 28 -35.22 -17.11 18.65
C ASN A 28 -35.69 -18.30 17.79
N GLN A 29 -35.76 -18.10 16.47
CA GLN A 29 -35.89 -19.21 15.52
C GLN A 29 -34.50 -19.71 15.15
N LYS A 30 -34.18 -20.89 15.66
CA LYS A 30 -32.97 -21.67 15.35
C LYS A 30 -33.14 -22.30 13.96
N PRO A 31 -32.37 -21.91 12.92
CA PRO A 31 -32.39 -22.64 11.67
C PRO A 31 -31.69 -24.00 11.83
N PRO A 32 -32.16 -25.04 11.12
CA PRO A 32 -31.68 -26.41 11.25
C PRO A 32 -30.22 -26.55 10.80
N ALA A 33 -29.49 -27.36 11.55
CA ALA A 33 -28.12 -27.74 11.31
C ALA A 33 -28.06 -28.76 10.18
N ASP A 34 -27.80 -28.30 8.95
CA ASP A 34 -27.15 -29.12 7.93
C ASP A 34 -26.56 -28.23 6.82
N THR A 35 -25.30 -27.84 7.03
CA THR A 35 -24.36 -27.37 6.01
C THR A 35 -22.96 -27.36 6.63
N ARG A 36 -22.47 -28.54 7.00
CA ARG A 36 -21.03 -28.78 7.11
C ARG A 36 -20.51 -29.18 5.73
N LYS A 37 -20.60 -28.27 4.78
CA LYS A 37 -19.79 -28.31 3.56
C LYS A 37 -18.71 -27.25 3.74
N ASP A 38 -17.49 -27.76 3.75
CA ASP A 38 -16.23 -27.04 3.55
C ASP A 38 -16.01 -25.88 4.50
N ALA A 39 -15.18 -26.12 5.51
CA ALA A 39 -14.43 -25.06 6.16
C ALA A 39 -13.53 -24.41 5.09
N GLU A 40 -14.12 -23.55 4.26
CA GLU A 40 -13.43 -22.56 3.44
C GLU A 40 -12.37 -21.96 4.33
N THR A 41 -11.13 -22.32 4.01
CA THR A 41 -9.96 -21.89 4.76
C THR A 41 -9.94 -20.38 4.59
N LYS A 42 -10.47 -19.63 5.56
CA LYS A 42 -10.62 -18.16 5.45
C LYS A 42 -9.23 -17.56 5.24
N LEU A 43 -8.89 -17.31 3.98
CA LEU A 43 -7.66 -16.66 3.58
C LEU A 43 -7.75 -15.20 4.01
N LEU A 44 -6.79 -14.76 4.82
CA LEU A 44 -6.68 -13.37 5.24
C LEU A 44 -5.87 -12.60 4.19
N LYS A 45 -6.37 -11.44 3.77
CA LYS A 45 -5.62 -10.52 2.90
C LYS A 45 -4.40 -10.01 3.66
N ALA A 46 -3.21 -10.27 3.13
CA ALA A 46 -1.93 -9.92 3.73
C ALA A 46 -1.33 -8.62 3.16
N GLY A 47 -2.05 -7.96 2.25
CA GLY A 47 -1.66 -6.69 1.63
C GLY A 47 -1.55 -6.79 0.11
N THR A 48 -1.15 -5.68 -0.51
CA THR A 48 -0.87 -5.58 -1.94
C THR A 48 0.55 -5.10 -2.14
N VAL A 49 1.29 -5.75 -3.05
CA VAL A 49 2.66 -5.39 -3.42
C VAL A 49 2.65 -4.93 -4.87
N THR A 50 3.27 -3.78 -5.15
CA THR A 50 3.43 -3.26 -6.51
C THR A 50 4.90 -3.21 -6.88
N GLY A 51 5.23 -3.54 -8.12
CA GLY A 51 6.62 -3.53 -8.58
C GLY A 51 6.80 -4.00 -10.02
N GLU A 52 8.06 -4.01 -10.45
CA GLU A 52 8.48 -4.48 -11.76
C GLU A 52 8.61 -6.00 -11.78
N LEU A 53 8.02 -6.65 -12.77
CA LEU A 53 8.16 -8.09 -12.96
C LEU A 53 9.54 -8.42 -13.55
N ILE A 54 10.39 -9.15 -12.84
CA ILE A 54 11.72 -9.53 -13.35
C ILE A 54 11.66 -10.86 -14.11
N GLN A 55 11.01 -11.86 -13.51
CA GLN A 55 10.97 -13.21 -14.05
C GLN A 55 9.63 -13.87 -13.76
N VAL A 56 9.19 -14.67 -14.73
CA VAL A 56 7.96 -15.46 -14.68
C VAL A 56 8.33 -16.93 -14.85
N ASP A 57 7.99 -17.75 -13.86
CA ASP A 57 8.19 -19.20 -13.88
C ASP A 57 6.84 -19.88 -14.12
N ALA A 58 6.57 -20.24 -15.38
CA ALA A 58 5.27 -20.77 -15.83
C ALA A 58 4.91 -22.12 -15.16
N GLU A 59 5.89 -23.00 -14.95
CA GLU A 59 5.67 -24.34 -14.38
C GLU A 59 5.16 -24.28 -12.94
N LYS A 60 5.75 -23.42 -12.12
CA LYS A 60 5.42 -23.28 -10.69
C LYS A 60 4.40 -22.18 -10.44
N LYS A 61 3.97 -21.46 -11.48
CA LYS A 61 3.21 -20.20 -11.38
C LYS A 61 3.88 -19.23 -10.38
N GLY A 62 5.21 -19.20 -10.40
CA GLY A 62 6.03 -18.35 -9.54
C GLY A 62 6.42 -17.06 -10.27
N ILE A 63 6.53 -15.95 -9.55
CA ILE A 63 7.04 -14.70 -10.12
C ILE A 63 8.05 -14.03 -9.19
N ARG A 64 9.02 -13.35 -9.80
CA ARG A 64 9.98 -12.47 -9.10
C ARG A 64 9.66 -11.01 -9.39
N ILE A 65 9.46 -10.23 -8.34
CA ILE A 65 9.05 -8.83 -8.42
C ILE A 65 10.11 -7.96 -7.76
N LYS A 66 10.54 -6.91 -8.46
CA LYS A 66 11.37 -5.83 -7.94
C LYS A 66 10.48 -4.78 -7.29
N VAL A 67 10.53 -4.67 -5.97
CA VAL A 67 9.75 -3.71 -5.19
C VAL A 67 10.66 -2.57 -4.75
N SER A 68 10.30 -1.34 -5.08
CA SER A 68 10.96 -0.14 -4.57
C SER A 68 10.39 0.24 -3.21
N ILE A 69 11.15 0.00 -2.15
CA ILE A 69 10.76 0.38 -0.78
C ILE A 69 11.46 1.70 -0.46
N THR A 70 10.67 2.76 -0.28
CA THR A 70 11.14 4.05 0.22
C THR A 70 11.11 4.05 1.73
N TYR A 71 12.24 4.26 2.39
CA TYR A 71 12.32 4.40 3.84
C TYR A 71 13.13 5.64 4.23
N ALA A 72 12.81 6.18 5.41
CA ALA A 72 13.48 7.34 5.96
C ALA A 72 14.67 6.88 6.82
N GLU A 73 15.88 7.16 6.38
CA GLU A 73 17.10 6.88 7.16
C GLU A 73 17.49 8.12 7.97
N PRO A 74 17.77 7.99 9.28
CA PRO A 74 18.27 9.10 10.09
C PRO A 74 19.61 9.61 9.54
N ASN A 75 19.67 10.90 9.23
CA ASN A 75 20.90 11.55 8.79
C ASN A 75 21.80 11.83 10.00
N GLN A 76 22.83 11.02 10.18
CA GLN A 76 23.75 11.16 11.31
C GLN A 76 24.42 12.54 11.39
N GLY A 77 24.74 13.14 10.23
CA GLY A 77 25.32 14.48 10.19
C GLY A 77 24.34 15.57 10.66
N ALA A 78 23.06 15.46 10.30
CA ALA A 78 22.03 16.38 10.77
C ALA A 78 21.77 16.24 12.27
N ILE A 79 21.81 15.03 12.81
CA ILE A 79 21.67 14.78 14.25
C ILE A 79 22.82 15.42 15.04
N GLN A 80 24.06 15.23 14.59
CA GLN A 80 25.23 15.86 15.20
C GLN A 80 25.19 17.38 15.08
N GLY A 81 24.81 17.89 13.90
CA GLY A 81 24.63 19.32 13.65
C GLY A 81 23.58 19.94 14.58
N LEU A 82 22.46 19.26 14.78
CA LEU A 82 21.41 19.69 15.70
C LEU A 82 21.91 19.77 17.15
N ALA A 83 22.65 18.75 17.62
CA ALA A 83 23.24 18.76 18.95
C ALA A 83 24.27 19.90 19.14
N ASN A 84 25.08 20.17 18.11
CA ASN A 84 26.04 21.28 18.11
C ASN A 84 25.32 22.65 18.12
N ALA A 85 24.28 22.82 17.30
CA ALA A 85 23.50 24.05 17.22
C ALA A 85 22.73 24.33 18.52
N GLN A 86 22.24 23.30 19.19
CA GLN A 86 21.64 23.42 20.54
C GLN A 86 22.66 23.89 21.58
N ARG A 87 23.90 23.38 21.56
CA ARG A 87 24.99 23.87 22.43
C ARG A 87 25.31 25.33 22.13
N ALA A 88 25.44 25.69 20.85
CA ALA A 88 25.70 27.07 20.42
C ALA A 88 24.59 28.03 20.87
N LEU A 89 23.32 27.62 20.77
CA LEU A 89 22.18 28.40 21.24
C LEU A 89 22.25 28.66 22.75
N ALA A 90 22.54 27.62 23.54
CA ALA A 90 22.67 27.75 24.99
C ALA A 90 23.81 28.71 25.38
N ASP A 91 24.95 28.62 24.70
CA ASP A 91 26.09 29.50 24.95
C ASP A 91 25.82 30.95 24.50
N ALA A 92 25.07 31.15 23.42
CA ALA A 92 24.64 32.46 22.95
C ALA A 92 23.64 33.12 23.92
N GLN A 93 22.72 32.35 24.48
CA GLN A 93 21.78 32.81 25.52
C GLN A 93 22.50 33.27 26.78
N ARG A 94 23.51 32.52 27.25
CA ARG A 94 24.34 32.91 28.41
C ARG A 94 25.08 34.22 28.18
N ARG A 95 25.58 34.44 26.96
CA ARG A 95 26.28 35.66 26.55
C ARG A 95 25.35 36.82 26.21
N ARG A 96 24.05 36.58 26.10
CA ARG A 96 23.02 37.55 25.64
C ARG A 96 23.33 38.13 24.26
N ASP A 97 23.95 37.36 23.39
CA ASP A 97 24.26 37.77 22.01
C ASP A 97 23.08 37.44 21.09
N ILE A 98 22.34 38.47 20.68
CA ILE A 98 21.12 38.35 19.86
C ILE A 98 21.44 37.77 18.47
N GLN A 99 22.58 38.14 17.87
CA GLN A 99 22.92 37.68 16.52
C GLN A 99 23.27 36.18 16.55
N ALA A 100 24.04 35.75 17.55
CA ALA A 100 24.37 34.35 17.73
C ALA A 100 23.13 33.48 18.00
N ILE A 101 22.15 33.99 18.78
CA ILE A 101 20.87 33.31 19.00
C ILE A 101 20.11 33.11 17.69
N GLN A 102 20.03 34.15 16.84
CA GLN A 102 19.34 34.06 15.56
C GLN A 102 20.04 33.08 14.59
N ASN A 103 21.37 33.01 14.62
CA ASN A 103 22.13 32.06 13.81
C ASN A 103 21.87 30.63 14.27
N ALA A 104 22.09 30.34 15.56
CA ALA A 104 21.88 28.99 16.11
C ALA A 104 20.43 28.52 15.97
N SER A 105 19.45 29.42 16.11
CA SER A 105 18.03 29.09 15.88
C SER A 105 17.76 28.69 14.42
N ARG A 106 18.35 29.40 13.45
CA ARG A 106 18.26 29.04 12.02
C ARG A 106 18.91 27.69 11.75
N ASP A 107 20.07 27.42 12.34
CA ASP A 107 20.78 26.15 12.18
C ASP A 107 19.98 24.98 12.74
N ILE A 108 19.36 25.14 13.93
CA ILE A 108 18.45 24.14 14.49
C ILE A 108 17.31 23.85 13.49
N ALA A 109 16.66 24.89 12.96
CA ALA A 109 15.56 24.71 12.00
C ALA A 109 16.01 24.05 10.69
N ASN A 110 17.25 24.27 10.25
CA ASN A 110 17.83 23.63 9.06
C ASN A 110 18.13 22.14 9.32
N HIS A 111 18.79 21.83 10.44
CA HIS A 111 19.10 20.44 10.79
C HIS A 111 17.85 19.62 11.09
N GLN A 112 16.84 20.21 11.73
CA GLN A 112 15.54 19.56 11.97
C GLN A 112 14.87 19.13 10.66
N ARG A 113 14.91 19.97 9.61
CA ARG A 113 14.36 19.64 8.29
C ARG A 113 15.13 18.50 7.60
N ASN A 114 16.42 18.38 7.87
CA ASN A 114 17.32 17.41 7.25
C ASN A 114 17.56 16.14 8.11
N LEU A 115 16.80 15.94 9.19
CA LEU A 115 16.97 14.80 10.11
C LEU A 115 16.82 13.45 9.43
N TYR A 116 16.04 13.38 8.35
CA TYR A 116 15.78 12.14 7.62
C TYR A 116 16.13 12.32 6.15
N THR A 117 16.85 11.35 5.59
CA THR A 117 17.03 11.20 4.16
C THR A 117 16.14 10.08 3.65
N VAL A 118 15.33 10.35 2.63
CA VAL A 118 14.53 9.32 1.98
C VAL A 118 15.45 8.53 1.04
N LYS A 119 15.67 7.25 1.35
CA LYS A 119 16.38 6.33 0.46
C LYS A 119 15.37 5.38 -0.17
N THR A 120 15.63 5.03 -1.42
CA THR A 120 14.84 4.05 -2.16
C THR A 120 15.70 2.83 -2.41
N GLU A 121 15.31 1.68 -1.84
CA GLU A 121 15.95 0.41 -2.12
C GLU A 121 15.05 -0.45 -3.01
N ALA A 122 15.64 -1.05 -4.04
CA ALA A 122 14.98 -2.10 -4.79
C ALA A 122 15.26 -3.45 -4.10
N ARG A 123 14.20 -4.18 -3.75
CA ARG A 123 14.30 -5.55 -3.24
C ARG A 123 13.59 -6.51 -4.17
N GLU A 124 14.24 -7.62 -4.47
CA GLU A 124 13.66 -8.69 -5.27
C GLU A 124 12.95 -9.66 -4.34
N LEU A 125 11.66 -9.88 -4.59
CA LEU A 125 10.82 -10.79 -3.83
C LEU A 125 10.27 -11.86 -4.76
N THR A 126 10.43 -13.12 -4.36
CA THR A 126 9.86 -14.27 -5.05
C THR A 126 8.54 -14.64 -4.40
N PHE A 127 7.49 -14.77 -5.20
CA PHE A 127 6.17 -15.18 -4.74
C PHE A 127 5.67 -16.38 -5.51
N GLU A 128 4.96 -17.27 -4.83
CA GLU A 128 4.27 -18.41 -5.40
C GLU A 128 2.76 -18.14 -5.49
N ALA A 129 2.15 -18.54 -6.62
CA ALA A 129 0.71 -18.42 -6.78
C ALA A 129 -0.04 -19.40 -5.87
N ALA A 130 -1.20 -18.97 -5.38
CA ALA A 130 -2.21 -19.90 -4.89
C ALA A 130 -2.79 -20.71 -6.07
N GLU A 131 -3.48 -21.82 -5.77
CA GLU A 131 -4.13 -22.67 -6.77
C GLU A 131 -5.03 -21.87 -7.71
N GLU A 132 -5.77 -20.90 -7.14
CA GLU A 132 -6.60 -19.94 -7.85
C GLU A 132 -5.96 -18.55 -7.83
N CYS A 133 -5.22 -18.20 -8.89
CA CYS A 133 -4.63 -16.88 -9.05
C CYS A 133 -5.11 -16.25 -10.38
N PRO A 134 -6.29 -15.59 -10.40
CA PRO A 134 -6.73 -14.85 -11.57
C PRO A 134 -5.76 -13.71 -11.90
N VAL A 135 -5.34 -13.69 -13.17
CA VAL A 135 -4.59 -12.58 -13.76
C VAL A 135 -5.59 -11.60 -14.36
N ARG A 136 -5.41 -10.31 -14.09
CA ARG A 136 -6.26 -9.24 -14.59
C ARG A 136 -5.42 -8.17 -15.26
N LEU A 137 -5.96 -7.58 -16.31
CA LEU A 137 -5.35 -6.46 -17.02
C LEU A 137 -6.06 -5.16 -16.63
N SER A 138 -5.29 -4.08 -16.42
CA SER A 138 -5.85 -2.74 -16.22
C SER A 138 -6.41 -2.15 -17.51
N SER A 139 -5.81 -2.48 -18.64
CA SER A 139 -6.21 -2.07 -19.99
C SER A 139 -6.56 -3.28 -20.85
N PRO A 140 -7.49 -3.15 -21.83
CA PRO A 140 -7.81 -4.27 -22.71
C PRO A 140 -6.61 -4.61 -23.61
N LYS A 141 -6.55 -5.85 -24.09
CA LYS A 141 -5.59 -6.23 -25.13
C LYS A 141 -5.87 -5.42 -26.41
N GLU A 142 -4.81 -5.02 -27.09
CA GLU A 142 -4.89 -4.33 -28.37
C GLU A 142 -5.39 -5.31 -29.43
N GLU A 143 -6.56 -5.04 -29.98
CA GLU A 143 -7.08 -5.76 -31.15
C GLU A 143 -6.69 -4.97 -32.39
N PHE A 144 -6.15 -5.64 -33.39
CA PHE A 144 -5.81 -5.05 -34.68
C PHE A 144 -6.94 -5.33 -35.68
N ASP A 145 -7.25 -4.37 -36.53
CA ASP A 145 -8.18 -4.58 -37.65
C ASP A 145 -7.52 -5.41 -38.78
N ASP A 146 -8.30 -5.77 -39.80
CA ASP A 146 -7.81 -6.53 -40.96
C ASP A 146 -6.67 -5.81 -41.72
N MET A 147 -6.50 -4.51 -41.49
CA MET A 147 -5.44 -3.69 -42.07
C MET A 147 -4.22 -3.54 -41.14
N GLY A 148 -4.23 -4.17 -39.96
CA GLY A 148 -3.14 -4.10 -38.98
C GLY A 148 -3.10 -2.80 -38.17
N ASN A 149 -4.16 -1.99 -38.18
CA ASN A 149 -4.25 -0.80 -37.35
C ASN A 149 -4.85 -1.13 -35.97
N PRO A 150 -4.41 -0.47 -34.88
CA PRO A 150 -5.00 -0.65 -33.56
C PRO A 150 -6.47 -0.21 -33.55
N LYS A 151 -7.39 -1.16 -33.31
CA LYS A 151 -8.82 -0.90 -33.20
C LYS A 151 -9.10 -0.17 -31.89
N LYS A 152 -9.55 1.09 -31.98
CA LYS A 152 -10.02 1.86 -30.83
C LYS A 152 -11.38 1.33 -30.39
N LEU A 153 -11.40 0.58 -29.28
CA LEU A 153 -12.65 0.10 -28.69
C LEU A 153 -13.49 1.29 -28.19
N THR A 154 -14.78 1.26 -28.46
CA THR A 154 -15.72 2.23 -27.94
C THR A 154 -15.96 2.00 -26.44
N ARG A 155 -16.44 3.03 -25.72
CA ARG A 155 -16.68 2.93 -24.27
C ARG A 155 -17.65 1.80 -23.89
N LYS A 156 -18.63 1.51 -24.75
CA LYS A 156 -19.61 0.43 -24.53
C LYS A 156 -18.97 -0.94 -24.62
N GLU A 157 -18.13 -1.17 -25.64
CA GLU A 157 -17.38 -2.42 -25.81
C GLU A 157 -16.36 -2.63 -24.68
N ILE A 158 -15.71 -1.54 -24.22
CA ILE A 158 -14.78 -1.58 -23.07
C ILE A 158 -15.51 -2.04 -21.80
N GLU A 159 -16.72 -1.57 -21.56
CA GLU A 159 -17.49 -1.91 -20.36
C GLU A 159 -18.04 -3.34 -20.42
N GLU A 160 -18.42 -3.82 -21.61
CA GLU A 160 -18.85 -5.20 -21.82
C GLU A 160 -17.72 -6.22 -21.62
N LYS A 161 -16.49 -5.87 -22.02
CA LYS A 161 -15.30 -6.71 -21.80
C LYS A 161 -14.76 -6.67 -20.37
N ARG A 162 -15.21 -5.73 -19.53
CA ARG A 162 -14.79 -5.65 -18.13
C ARG A 162 -15.62 -6.60 -17.26
N ASP A 163 -14.96 -7.23 -16.31
CA ASP A 163 -15.67 -8.01 -15.31
C ASP A 163 -16.47 -7.12 -14.37
N LYS A 164 -17.75 -7.46 -14.18
CA LYS A 164 -18.68 -6.71 -13.30
C LYS A 164 -18.18 -6.59 -11.85
N LYS A 165 -17.41 -7.57 -11.37
CA LYS A 165 -16.93 -7.63 -9.99
C LYS A 165 -15.74 -6.70 -9.72
N ASP A 166 -14.77 -6.71 -10.62
CA ASP A 166 -13.47 -6.08 -10.40
C ASP A 166 -13.23 -4.85 -11.27
N ARG A 167 -14.07 -4.61 -12.29
CA ARG A 167 -13.90 -3.57 -13.32
C ARG A 167 -12.57 -3.64 -14.06
N LEU A 168 -11.93 -4.81 -14.04
CA LEU A 168 -10.68 -5.13 -14.74
C LEU A 168 -10.99 -6.09 -15.89
N PHE A 169 -10.07 -6.23 -16.82
CA PHE A 169 -10.19 -7.17 -17.91
C PHE A 169 -9.60 -8.53 -17.51
N PRO A 170 -10.17 -9.65 -17.97
CA PRO A 170 -9.55 -10.96 -17.81
C PRO A 170 -8.22 -11.01 -18.57
N GLY A 171 -7.20 -11.58 -17.93
CA GLY A 171 -5.92 -11.88 -18.53
C GLY A 171 -5.50 -13.31 -18.19
N GLU A 172 -4.51 -13.80 -18.92
CA GLU A 172 -3.93 -15.12 -18.70
C GLU A 172 -2.52 -15.00 -18.10
N PHE A 173 -2.02 -16.10 -17.55
CA PHE A 173 -0.65 -16.14 -17.02
C PHE A 173 0.41 -15.99 -18.12
N SER A 174 0.06 -16.37 -19.36
CA SER A 174 0.86 -16.18 -20.58
C SER A 174 1.07 -14.71 -20.96
N ASP A 175 0.20 -13.81 -20.48
CA ASP A 175 0.29 -12.37 -20.77
C ASP A 175 1.33 -11.64 -19.90
N LEU A 176 1.81 -12.31 -18.85
CA LEU A 176 2.83 -11.76 -17.96
C LEU A 176 4.18 -11.77 -18.67
N GLN A 177 4.75 -10.58 -18.84
CA GLN A 177 6.06 -10.39 -19.47
C GLN A 177 7.02 -9.70 -18.51
N PRO A 178 8.31 -10.12 -18.47
CA PRO A 178 9.34 -9.37 -17.76
C PRO A 178 9.35 -7.89 -18.16
N GLY A 179 9.56 -7.02 -17.18
CA GLY A 179 9.50 -5.57 -17.29
C GLY A 179 8.11 -4.96 -17.03
N GLN A 180 7.03 -5.74 -16.98
CA GLN A 180 5.69 -5.17 -16.70
C GLN A 180 5.55 -4.69 -15.26
N TRP A 181 4.77 -3.62 -15.04
CA TRP A 181 4.42 -3.17 -13.69
C TRP A 181 3.18 -3.93 -13.21
N VAL A 182 3.34 -4.71 -12.14
CA VAL A 182 2.28 -5.59 -11.61
C VAL A 182 1.92 -5.23 -10.17
N SER A 183 0.65 -5.38 -9.84
CA SER A 183 0.10 -5.29 -8.49
C SER A 183 -0.39 -6.66 -8.05
N VAL A 184 0.25 -7.22 -7.04
CA VAL A 184 -0.01 -8.56 -6.52
C VAL A 184 -0.72 -8.47 -5.19
N THR A 185 -1.86 -9.12 -5.07
CA THR A 185 -2.59 -9.25 -3.80
C THR A 185 -2.13 -10.52 -3.10
N LEU A 186 -1.59 -10.34 -1.91
CA LEU A 186 -1.08 -11.42 -1.07
C LEU A 186 -2.16 -11.90 -0.11
N VAL A 187 -2.21 -13.20 0.12
CA VAL A 187 -3.09 -13.84 1.11
C VAL A 187 -2.29 -14.81 1.98
N ARG A 188 -2.75 -14.99 3.22
CA ARG A 188 -2.21 -15.96 4.18
C ARG A 188 -3.32 -16.83 4.73
N LYS A 189 -3.04 -18.09 5.03
CA LYS A 189 -3.98 -18.97 5.72
C LYS A 189 -4.15 -18.48 7.16
N LYS A 190 -5.38 -18.39 7.65
CA LYS A 190 -5.64 -18.04 9.05
C LYS A 190 -5.12 -19.17 9.95
N PRO A 191 -4.29 -18.89 10.98
CA PRO A 191 -3.86 -19.93 11.91
C PRO A 191 -5.07 -20.46 12.69
N VAL A 192 -5.34 -21.76 12.59
CA VAL A 192 -6.54 -22.38 13.20
C VAL A 192 -6.33 -22.68 14.69
N LYS A 193 -5.08 -22.78 15.18
CA LYS A 193 -4.69 -22.96 16.59
C LYS A 193 -3.29 -22.34 16.82
N PRO A 194 -2.89 -21.97 18.05
CA PRO A 194 -1.51 -21.60 18.34
C PRO A 194 -0.61 -22.83 18.14
N MET A 195 0.01 -22.94 16.97
CA MET A 195 0.93 -24.03 16.65
C MET A 195 2.28 -23.80 17.33
N LYS A 196 2.95 -24.91 17.68
CA LYS A 196 4.31 -24.92 18.25
C LYS A 196 5.29 -24.28 17.23
N LYS A 197 6.28 -23.56 17.75
CA LYS A 197 7.00 -22.46 17.07
C LYS A 197 7.97 -22.82 15.94
N GLU A 198 8.29 -24.09 15.68
CA GLU A 198 9.50 -24.42 14.87
C GLU A 198 9.25 -24.93 13.45
N GLU A 199 8.10 -25.53 13.12
CA GLU A 199 7.93 -26.25 11.83
C GLU A 199 6.98 -25.57 10.83
N THR A 200 6.45 -24.38 11.14
CA THR A 200 5.32 -23.76 10.41
C THR A 200 5.66 -22.48 9.65
N LEU A 201 6.93 -22.08 9.60
CA LEU A 201 7.35 -20.82 8.97
C LEU A 201 7.21 -20.85 7.45
N ASP A 202 7.48 -22.00 6.81
CA ASP A 202 7.42 -22.10 5.35
C ASP A 202 5.99 -22.23 4.82
N GLU A 203 5.09 -22.91 5.55
CA GLU A 203 3.68 -23.01 5.17
C GLU A 203 2.92 -21.67 5.28
N ASN A 204 3.38 -20.76 6.15
CA ASN A 204 2.72 -19.47 6.37
C ASN A 204 3.28 -18.33 5.50
N ARG A 205 4.13 -18.66 4.52
CA ARG A 205 4.56 -17.68 3.51
C ARG A 205 3.33 -17.16 2.75
N PRO A 206 3.21 -15.84 2.54
CA PRO A 206 2.09 -15.29 1.78
C PRO A 206 2.10 -15.83 0.35
N LYS A 207 0.96 -16.35 -0.10
CA LYS A 207 0.73 -16.76 -1.48
C LYS A 207 0.00 -15.68 -2.25
N MET A 208 0.17 -15.65 -3.57
CA MET A 208 -0.53 -14.68 -4.42
C MET A 208 -1.95 -15.15 -4.71
N SER A 209 -2.94 -14.31 -4.41
CA SER A 209 -4.34 -14.59 -4.74
C SER A 209 -4.80 -13.91 -6.02
N LYS A 210 -4.19 -12.78 -6.40
CA LYS A 210 -4.60 -12.03 -7.59
C LYS A 210 -3.44 -11.22 -8.13
N ILE A 211 -3.24 -11.24 -9.43
CA ILE A 211 -2.23 -10.44 -10.12
C ILE A 211 -2.95 -9.45 -11.03
N VAL A 212 -2.61 -8.17 -10.94
CA VAL A 212 -3.13 -7.11 -11.80
C VAL A 212 -1.98 -6.47 -12.55
N ILE A 213 -1.99 -6.53 -13.88
CA ILE A 213 -1.02 -5.82 -14.72
C ILE A 213 -1.49 -4.36 -14.85
N LEU A 214 -0.70 -3.43 -14.31
CA LEU A 214 -1.04 -2.01 -14.28
C LEU A 214 -0.60 -1.30 -15.56
N ALA A 215 0.63 -1.56 -16.01
CA ALA A 215 1.20 -0.96 -17.20
C ALA A 215 2.15 -1.93 -17.88
N SER A 216 2.07 -1.97 -19.21
CA SER A 216 3.10 -2.52 -20.07
C SER A 216 4.25 -1.51 -20.12
N THR A 217 5.50 -1.95 -19.92
CA THR A 217 6.64 -1.08 -20.20
C THR A 217 6.67 -0.76 -21.69
N PRO A 218 6.98 0.49 -22.07
CA PRO A 218 7.17 0.81 -23.48
C PRO A 218 8.28 -0.09 -24.03
N LYS A 219 7.99 -0.82 -25.10
CA LYS A 219 9.02 -1.55 -25.86
C LYS A 219 10.09 -0.52 -26.27
N LYS A 220 11.29 -0.66 -25.72
CA LYS A 220 12.45 0.15 -26.14
C LYS A 220 12.87 -0.23 -27.55
#